data_AF-A0A3D3GMJ5-F1
#
_entry.id   AF-A0A3D3GMJ5-F1
#
_cell.length_a   1.000
_cell.length_b   1.000
_cell.length_c   1.000
_cell.angle_alpha   90.00
_cell.angle_beta   90.00
_cell.angle_gamma   90.00
#
_symmetry.space_group_name_H-M   'P 1'
#
loop_
_entity.id
_entity.type
_entity.pdbx_description
1 polymer ?
#
loop_
_entity_poly.entity_id
_entity_poly.type
_entity_poly.pdbx_seq_one_letter_code
_entity_poly.pdbx_strand_id
1 'polypeptide(L)' 'MDLITVVITLIVVGVLLWAINRYIPMDSKIKTILNIVVVVVVVIWLLQGFGIIGSLRGGNGPVVI' A
#
# COMPACT_ATOMS: atom_id res chain seq x y z
N MET A 1 -5.45 -10.85 1.60
CA MET A 1 -4.24 -11.07 2.42
C MET A 1 -4.67 -11.09 3.87
N ASP A 2 -4.03 -11.90 4.73
CA ASP A 2 -4.31 -11.85 6.17
C ASP A 2 -4.11 -10.44 6.74
N LEU A 3 -4.94 -10.07 7.72
CA LEU A 3 -4.90 -8.76 8.38
C LEU A 3 -3.50 -8.44 8.92
N ILE A 4 -2.80 -9.47 9.41
CA ILE A 4 -1.42 -9.38 9.91
C ILE A 4 -0.46 -8.91 8.81
N THR A 5 -0.57 -9.46 7.60
CA THR A 5 0.28 -9.07 6.47
C THR A 5 0.06 -7.62 6.07
N VAL A 6 -1.19 -7.13 6.10
CA VAL A 6 -1.51 -5.72 5.83
C VAL A 6 -0.88 -4.81 6.88
N VAL A 7 -1.00 -5.14 8.17
CA VAL A 7 -0.40 -4.37 9.27
C VAL A 7 1.12 -4.32 9.16
N ILE A 8 1.77 -5.46 8.92
CA ILE A 8 3.23 -5.53 8.73
C ILE A 8 3.65 -4.67 7.55
N THR A 9 2.94 -4.74 6.43
CA THR A 9 3.27 -3.95 5.24
C THR A 9 3.11 -2.45 5.51
N LEU A 10 2.08 -2.05 6.27
CA LEU A 10 1.88 -0.66 6.67
C LEU A 10 3.06 -0.14 7.51
N ILE A 11 3.55 -0.96 8.45
CA ILE A 11 4.70 -0.63 9.28
C ILE A 11 5.95 -0.49 8.41
N VAL A 12 6.21 -1.45 7.53
CA VAL A 12 7.37 -1.41 6.61
C VAL A 12 7.34 -0.16 5.74
N VAL A 13 6.22 0.13 5.10
CA VAL A 13 6.10 1.32 4.24
C VAL A 13 6.19 2.62 5.03
N GLY A 14 5.60 2.67 6.23
CA GLY A 14 5.71 3.82 7.14
C GLY A 14 7.15 4.10 7.57
N VAL A 15 7.91 3.06 7.94
CA VAL A 15 9.32 3.18 8.30
C VAL A 15 10.17 3.57 7.08
N LEU A 16 9.90 3.01 5.91
CA LEU A 16 10.59 3.37 4.67
C LEU A 16 10.39 4.86 4.33
N LEU A 17 9.15 5.33 4.40
CA LEU A 17 8.81 6.73 4.13
C LEU A 17 9.45 7.67 5.17
N TRP A 18 9.42 7.28 6.44
CA TRP A 18 10.08 8.03 7.51
C TRP A 18 11.59 8.13 7.26
N ALA A 19 12.24 7.03 6.88
CA ALA A 19 13.65 7.01 6.57
C ALA A 19 13.97 7.93 5.37
N ILE A 20 13.23 7.84 4.27
CA ILE A 20 13.43 8.71 3.10
C ILE A 20 13.29 10.19 3.50
N ASN A 21 12.29 10.52 4.31
CA ASN A 21 12.04 11.88 4.78
C ASN A 21 13.07 12.39 5.80
N ARG A 22 13.72 11.50 6.56
CA ARG A 22 14.69 11.81 7.62
C ARG A 22 16.12 11.89 7.09
N TYR A 23 16.49 11.00 6.17
CA TYR A 23 17.87 10.86 5.71
C TYR A 23 18.18 11.65 4.44
N ILE A 24 17.16 12.02 3.65
CA ILE A 24 17.34 12.88 2.48
C ILE A 24 16.91 14.30 2.87
N PRO A 25 17.83 15.25 3.12
CA PRO A 25 17.50 16.65 3.30
C PRO A 25 17.05 17.22 1.95
N MET A 26 15.77 16.97 1.61
CA MET A 26 15.12 17.54 0.44
C MET A 26 14.58 18.93 0.77
N ASP A 27 14.74 19.83 -0.19
CA ASP A 27 14.13 21.16 -0.17
C ASP A 27 12.61 21.06 0.09
N SER A 28 12.04 22.01 0.84
CA SER A 28 10.68 21.95 1.37
C SER A 28 9.59 21.69 0.32
N LYS A 29 9.82 22.14 -0.93
CA LYS A 29 8.89 21.89 -2.06
C LYS A 29 8.90 20.42 -2.49
N ILE A 30 10.07 19.79 -2.58
CA ILE A 30 10.21 18.40 -3.04
C ILE A 30 9.73 17.42 -1.95
N LYS A 31 10.00 17.74 -0.67
CA LYS A 31 9.52 16.98 0.49
C LYS A 31 8.00 16.83 0.51
N THR A 32 7.29 17.90 0.20
CA THR A 32 5.82 17.93 0.19
C THR A 32 5.25 17.04 -0.90
N ILE A 33 5.80 17.12 -2.12
CA ILE A 33 5.35 16.30 -3.27
C ILE A 33 5.60 14.82 -2.98
N LEU A 34 6.77 14.45 -2.48
CA LEU A 34 7.11 13.05 -2.18
C LEU A 34 6.16 12.45 -1.14
N ASN A 35 5.89 13.16 -0.04
CA ASN A 35 5.00 12.67 1.01
C ASN A 35 3.58 12.47 0.48
N ILE A 36 3.05 13.42 -0.31
CA ILE A 36 1.74 13.29 -0.95
C ILE A 36 1.69 12.07 -1.86
N VAL A 37 2.70 11.90 -2.72
CA VAL A 37 2.77 10.77 -3.67
C VAL A 37 2.80 9.44 -2.92
N VAL A 38 3.63 9.30 -1.89
CA VAL A 38 3.73 8.04 -1.14
C VAL A 38 2.44 7.75 -0.38
N VAL A 39 1.82 8.75 0.24
CA VAL A 39 0.52 8.58 0.92
C VAL A 39 -0.54 8.10 -0.08
N VAL A 40 -0.61 8.69 -1.28
CA VAL A 40 -1.54 8.24 -2.34
C VAL A 40 -1.28 6.80 -2.75
N VAL A 41 -0.02 6.41 -2.95
CA VAL A 41 0.35 5.03 -3.29
C VAL A 41 -0.07 4.04 -2.20
N VAL A 42 0.13 4.39 -0.92
CA VAL A 42 -0.27 3.57 0.22
C VAL A 42 -1.79 3.41 0.28
N VAL A 43 -2.55 4.48 0.05
CA VAL A 43 -4.02 4.43 0.06
C VAL A 43 -4.55 3.53 -1.07
N ILE A 44 -4.00 3.65 -2.29
CA ILE A 44 -4.37 2.79 -3.42
C ILE A 44 -4.02 1.32 -3.11
N TRP A 45 -2.83 1.08 -2.56
CA TRP A 45 -2.38 -0.26 -2.19
C TRP A 45 -3.29 -0.90 -1.13
N LEU A 46 -3.71 -0.11 -0.13
CA LEU A 46 -4.66 -0.57 0.88
C LEU A 46 -6.02 -0.92 0.27
N LEU A 47 -6.57 -0.07 -0.59
CA LEU A 47 -7.85 -0.33 -1.26
C LEU A 47 -7.81 -1.65 -2.08
N GLN A 48 -6.67 -1.94 -2.72
CA GLN A 48 -6.44 -3.21 -3.41
C GLN A 48 -6.29 -4.39 -2.44
N GLY A 49 -5.54 -4.21 -1.34
CA GLY A 49 -5.29 -5.22 -0.32
C GLY A 49 -6.52 -5.64 0.49
N PHE A 50 -7.45 -4.71 0.73
CA PHE A 50 -8.75 -4.97 1.36
C PHE A 50 -9.74 -5.71 0.44
N GLY A 51 -9.37 -5.97 -0.83
CA GLY A 51 -10.13 -6.89 -1.67
C GLY A 51 -11.45 -6.35 -2.21
N ILE A 52 -11.68 -5.03 -2.19
CA ILE A 52 -12.86 -4.40 -2.83
C ILE A 52 -12.91 -4.72 -4.34
N ILE A 53 -11.76 -5.06 -4.94
CA ILE A 53 -11.61 -5.45 -6.36
C ILE A 53 -11.47 -6.99 -6.53
N GLY A 54 -11.21 -7.73 -5.46
CA GLY A 54 -10.93 -9.18 -5.49
C GLY A 54 -12.18 -10.07 -5.51
N SER A 55 -13.30 -9.61 -4.95
CA SER A 55 -14.54 -10.39 -4.83
C SER A 55 -15.25 -10.66 -6.17
N LEU A 56 -14.77 -10.10 -7.29
CA LEU A 56 -15.36 -10.28 -8.62
C LEU A 56 -14.62 -11.30 -9.51
N ARG A 57 -13.54 -11.93 -9.03
CA ARG A 57 -12.73 -12.87 -9.86
C ARG A 57 -12.75 -14.32 -9.38
N GLY A 58 -13.78 -14.72 -8.63
CA GLY A 58 -13.94 -16.07 -8.07
C GLY A 58 -15.24 -16.75 -8.48
N GLY A 59 -15.43 -16.97 -9.78
CA GLY A 59 -16.55 -17.75 -10.34
C GLY A 59 -16.08 -18.93 -11.18
N ASN A 60 -15.09 -19.70 -10.70
CA ASN A 60 -14.72 -20.99 -11.30
C ASN A 60 -14.96 -22.09 -10.27
N GLY A 61 -16.21 -22.54 -10.17
CA GLY A 61 -16.55 -23.77 -9.46
C GLY A 61 -15.97 -24.99 -10.20
N PRO A 62 -15.66 -26.09 -9.51
CA PRO A 62 -15.15 -27.30 -10.14
C PRO A 62 -16.23 -27.92 -11.04
N VAL A 63 -15.89 -28.13 -12.31
CA VAL A 63 -16.66 -28.98 -13.22
C VAL A 63 -16.44 -30.43 -12.79
N VAL A 64 -17.47 -31.03 -12.19
CA VAL A 64 -17.56 -32.47 -11.93
C VAL A 64 -17.87 -33.16 -13.25
N ILE A 65 -16.95 -34.00 -13.71
CA ILE A 65 -17.18 -35.08 -14.68
C ILE A 65 -16.84 -36.40 -14.00
#